data_AF-W7BTX0-F1
#
_entry.id   AF-W7BTX0-F1
#
_cell.length_a   1.000
_cell.length_b   1.000
_cell.length_c   1.000
_cell.angle_alpha   90.00
_cell.angle_beta   90.00
_cell.angle_gamma   90.00
#
_symmetry.space_group_name_H-M   'P 1'
#
loop_
_entity.id
_entity.type
_entity.pdbx_description
1 polymer ?
#
loop_
_entity_poly.entity_id
_entity_poly.type
_entity_poly.pdbx_seq_one_letter_code
_entity_poly.pdbx_strand_id
1 'polypeptide(L)'
;MHAYLFPIEVAVLVFPVLAFILTLPFAIYQYRKFGGLNFLRNVVLYTFIFYLLCAFLLILLPLPDPDDVAKMTGSAVQLTPFKFIHDFLRHTVLIWNDPSTYLAALTQAVVLQPIFNVLLVIPFGIYLRYYFRYPFWKTALFSFLLSLFFEITQLTGIYGIYPHAYRLFDVDDLMLNTLGGIVGFAIAPLFTSLLPSRTKMDEMTYIQGKQVSYLRRFIAFLVDWFLLEVITAILGAVHLLPFKNLETNGGARFTQLWWLVLVVFLYFMLLPRFTKGRTLGKMLVQIRIKSTNSERLKLRQLTIRNGLLYYVTLAIILFPQNPFFVDHLSPVLFLTVLGIGFVAGFMFFIHFCINFFSKDRQLFYEKLSHTAHMSTFKPKKDKSVDHSVIDALSFLMSHFVRK
;
A
#
# COMPACT_ATOMS: atom_id res chain seq x y z
N MET A 1 30.92 12.54 0.97
CA MET A 1 29.88 11.93 0.11
C MET A 1 29.17 10.76 0.81
N HIS A 2 29.88 9.82 1.43
CA HIS A 2 29.27 8.64 2.08
C HIS A 2 28.18 8.96 3.13
N ALA A 3 28.36 10.02 3.92
CA ALA A 3 27.40 10.43 4.96
C ALA A 3 26.02 10.85 4.41
N TYR A 4 25.94 11.33 3.16
CA TYR A 4 24.67 11.73 2.52
C TYR A 4 24.01 10.60 1.72
N LEU A 5 24.80 9.63 1.25
CA LEU A 5 24.28 8.48 0.49
C LEU A 5 23.71 7.40 1.41
N PHE A 6 24.31 7.19 2.58
CA PHE A 6 23.88 6.17 3.54
C PHE A 6 22.38 6.24 3.90
N PRO A 7 21.78 7.41 4.23
CA PRO A 7 20.35 7.47 4.52
C PRO A 7 19.46 7.08 3.33
N ILE A 8 19.90 7.39 2.11
CA ILE A 8 19.18 7.05 0.87
C ILE A 8 19.26 5.54 0.61
N GLU A 9 20.42 4.93 0.83
CA GLU A 9 20.60 3.47 0.71
C GLU A 9 19.70 2.71 1.69
N VAL A 10 19.64 3.17 2.95
CA VAL A 10 18.72 2.61 3.96
C VAL A 10 17.27 2.81 3.52
N ALA A 11 16.90 3.97 2.98
CA ALA A 11 15.56 4.21 2.46
C ALA A 11 15.19 3.23 1.34
N VAL A 12 16.10 2.99 0.39
CA VAL A 12 15.90 2.04 -0.72
C VAL A 12 15.71 0.61 -0.21
N LEU A 13 16.39 0.22 0.87
CA LEU A 13 16.25 -1.11 1.47
C LEU A 13 14.94 -1.26 2.26
N VAL A 14 14.55 -0.26 3.04
CA VAL A 14 13.37 -0.29 3.92
C VAL A 14 12.07 -0.08 3.13
N PHE A 15 12.12 0.71 2.05
CA PHE A 15 10.93 1.10 1.29
C PHE A 15 10.11 -0.07 0.74
N PRO A 16 10.67 -1.15 0.16
CA PRO A 16 9.90 -2.29 -0.32
C PRO A 16 9.05 -2.95 0.77
N VAL A 17 9.59 -3.08 1.99
CA VAL A 17 8.88 -3.65 3.14
C VAL A 17 7.73 -2.73 3.56
N LEU A 18 8.01 -1.43 3.70
CA LEU A 18 6.99 -0.43 4.04
C LEU A 18 5.89 -0.38 2.97
N ALA A 19 6.26 -0.37 1.69
CA ALA A 19 5.34 -0.35 0.57
C ALA A 19 4.44 -1.60 0.56
N PHE A 20 5.01 -2.77 0.84
CA PHE A 20 4.25 -4.02 0.95
C PHE A 20 3.20 -3.95 2.07
N ILE A 21 3.58 -3.50 3.27
CA ILE A 21 2.67 -3.34 4.41
C ILE A 21 1.53 -2.36 4.08
N LEU A 22 1.86 -1.24 3.42
CA LEU A 22 0.88 -0.20 3.07
C LEU A 22 0.02 -0.57 1.85
N THR A 23 0.44 -1.55 1.03
CA THR A 23 -0.26 -1.92 -0.20
C THR A 23 -1.68 -2.37 0.07
N LEU A 24 -1.88 -3.26 1.04
CA LEU A 24 -3.19 -3.83 1.34
C LEU A 24 -4.20 -2.77 1.83
N PRO A 25 -3.94 -1.99 2.91
CA PRO A 25 -4.88 -0.98 3.38
C PRO A 25 -5.15 0.10 2.33
N PHE A 26 -4.13 0.49 1.56
CA PHE A 26 -4.28 1.49 0.52
C PHE A 26 -5.14 0.99 -0.66
N ALA A 27 -4.92 -0.25 -1.10
CA ALA A 27 -5.75 -0.86 -2.13
C ALA A 27 -7.22 -0.98 -1.69
N ILE A 28 -7.46 -1.39 -0.43
CA ILE A 28 -8.79 -1.46 0.18
C ILE A 28 -9.47 -0.09 0.15
N TYR A 29 -8.78 0.95 0.64
CA TYR A 29 -9.29 2.32 0.63
C TYR A 29 -9.65 2.77 -0.78
N GLN A 30 -8.78 2.52 -1.76
CA GLN A 30 -9.05 2.88 -3.16
C GLN A 30 -10.25 2.16 -3.75
N TYR A 31 -10.39 0.85 -3.52
CA TYR A 31 -11.57 0.12 -3.98
C TYR A 31 -12.86 0.65 -3.36
N ARG A 32 -12.83 1.04 -2.08
CA ARG A 32 -14.01 1.59 -1.39
C ARG A 32 -14.35 3.01 -1.83
N LYS A 33 -13.35 3.84 -2.10
CA LYS A 33 -13.53 5.26 -2.42
C LYS A 33 -13.70 5.52 -3.91
N PHE A 34 -12.94 4.83 -4.76
CA PHE A 34 -12.85 5.08 -6.20
C PHE A 34 -13.35 3.90 -7.05
N GLY A 35 -13.58 2.72 -6.45
CA GLY A 35 -14.11 1.55 -7.16
C GLY A 35 -13.07 0.70 -7.90
N GLY A 36 -11.82 1.18 -7.98
CA GLY A 36 -10.72 0.54 -8.70
C GLY A 36 -9.36 1.03 -8.21
N LEU A 37 -8.29 0.50 -8.79
CA LEU A 37 -6.92 0.99 -8.60
C LEU A 37 -6.49 1.76 -9.83
N ASN A 38 -5.76 2.85 -9.64
CA ASN A 38 -5.17 3.61 -10.73
C ASN A 38 -3.65 3.53 -10.61
N PHE A 39 -2.99 3.07 -11.68
CA PHE A 39 -1.54 2.90 -11.69
C PHE A 39 -0.81 4.20 -11.36
N LEU A 40 -1.19 5.30 -12.00
CA LEU A 40 -0.54 6.58 -11.78
C LEU A 40 -0.80 7.12 -10.36
N ARG A 41 -2.02 6.97 -9.84
CA ARG A 41 -2.32 7.33 -8.44
C ARG A 41 -1.42 6.55 -7.48
N ASN A 42 -1.22 5.27 -7.74
CA ASN A 42 -0.32 4.44 -6.93
C ASN A 42 1.11 4.95 -7.02
N VAL A 43 1.62 5.24 -8.23
CA VAL A 43 2.95 5.81 -8.43
C VAL A 43 3.12 7.08 -7.60
N VAL A 44 2.22 8.07 -7.75
CA VAL A 44 2.26 9.35 -7.03
C VAL A 44 2.30 9.15 -5.51
N LEU A 45 1.52 8.20 -4.98
CA LEU A 45 1.49 7.95 -3.54
C LEU A 45 2.70 7.18 -3.03
N TYR A 46 3.18 6.18 -3.78
CA TYR A 46 4.37 5.45 -3.40
C TYR A 46 5.62 6.33 -3.49
N THR A 47 5.72 7.23 -4.48
CA THR A 47 6.79 8.22 -4.55
C THR A 47 6.68 9.24 -3.42
N PHE A 48 5.47 9.60 -2.99
CA PHE A 48 5.28 10.46 -1.82
C PHE A 48 5.73 9.79 -0.52
N ILE A 49 5.37 8.51 -0.31
CA ILE A 49 5.80 7.72 0.86
C ILE A 49 7.32 7.55 0.85
N PHE A 50 7.89 7.19 -0.29
CA PHE A 50 9.35 7.06 -0.45
C PHE A 50 10.06 8.37 -0.12
N TYR A 51 9.56 9.49 -0.65
CA TYR A 51 10.07 10.82 -0.33
C TYR A 51 10.03 11.11 1.19
N LEU A 52 8.91 10.86 1.86
CA LEU A 52 8.79 11.09 3.31
C LEU A 52 9.76 10.21 4.11
N LEU A 53 9.96 8.96 3.67
CA LEU A 53 10.95 8.06 4.27
C LEU A 53 12.37 8.60 4.09
N CYS A 54 12.74 9.03 2.88
CA CYS A 54 14.04 9.64 2.61
C CYS A 54 14.24 10.91 3.46
N ALA A 55 13.24 11.80 3.52
CA ALA A 55 13.33 13.02 4.29
C ALA A 55 13.53 12.73 5.78
N PHE A 56 12.73 11.81 6.33
CA PHE A 56 12.87 11.38 7.72
C PHE A 56 14.26 10.79 8.01
N LEU A 57 14.77 9.90 7.15
CA LEU A 57 16.07 9.28 7.35
C LEU A 57 17.23 10.26 7.16
N LEU A 58 17.15 11.22 6.24
CA LEU A 58 18.17 12.26 6.07
C LEU A 58 18.30 13.13 7.33
N ILE A 59 17.19 13.39 8.01
CA ILE A 59 17.14 14.19 9.23
C ILE A 59 17.50 13.36 10.47
N LEU A 60 17.41 12.04 10.40
CA LEU A 60 17.70 11.16 11.53
C LEU A 60 19.14 10.64 11.52
N LEU A 61 19.64 10.25 10.34
CA LEU A 61 20.90 9.53 10.17
C LEU A 61 22.08 10.47 9.86
N PRO A 62 23.33 10.02 10.12
CA PRO A 62 23.68 8.79 10.84
C PRO A 62 23.37 8.88 12.34
N LEU A 63 23.05 7.75 12.95
CA LEU A 63 22.85 7.64 14.39
C LEU A 63 24.20 7.68 15.12
N PRO A 64 24.39 8.55 16.12
CA PRO A 64 25.62 8.58 16.91
C PRO A 64 25.67 7.42 17.93
N ASP A 65 26.85 7.18 18.49
CA ASP A 65 27.02 6.22 19.58
C ASP A 65 26.27 6.71 20.85
N PRO A 66 25.43 5.87 21.50
CA PRO A 66 24.71 6.26 22.70
C PRO A 66 25.61 6.77 23.84
N ASP A 67 26.83 6.23 24.00
CA ASP A 67 27.75 6.65 25.06
C ASP A 67 28.29 8.06 24.82
N ASP A 68 28.41 8.48 23.56
CA ASP A 68 28.81 9.84 23.21
C ASP A 68 27.67 10.83 23.46
N VAL A 69 26.43 10.44 23.15
CA VAL A 69 25.24 11.26 23.45
C VAL A 69 25.01 11.40 24.94
N ALA A 70 25.30 10.36 25.74
CA ALA A 70 25.21 10.42 27.20
C ALA A 70 26.14 11.49 27.81
N LYS A 71 27.27 11.78 27.16
CA LYS A 71 28.26 12.77 27.61
C LYS A 71 27.97 14.18 27.11
N MET A 72 26.99 14.38 26.22
CA MET A 72 26.68 15.70 25.68
C MET A 72 26.08 16.60 26.77
N THR A 73 26.75 17.74 27.02
CA THR A 73 26.32 18.77 27.98
C THR A 73 26.06 20.08 27.25
N GLY A 74 24.84 20.62 27.31
CA GLY A 74 24.51 21.90 26.68
C GLY A 74 23.01 22.13 26.52
N SER A 75 22.63 23.33 26.09
CA SER A 75 21.24 23.60 25.70
C SER A 75 20.93 22.87 24.40
N ALA A 76 19.95 21.97 24.43
CA ALA A 76 19.46 21.27 23.25
C ALA A 76 18.58 22.14 22.34
N VAL A 77 18.40 23.42 22.66
CA VAL A 77 17.42 24.30 22.02
C VAL A 77 18.03 25.64 21.65
N GLN A 78 17.77 26.07 20.42
CA GLN A 78 17.97 27.40 19.87
C GLN A 78 16.60 27.96 19.48
N LEU A 79 16.27 29.17 19.94
CA LEU A 79 14.97 29.83 19.69
C LEU A 79 15.10 31.24 19.08
N THR A 80 16.31 31.63 18.67
CA THR A 80 16.56 32.97 18.12
C THR A 80 16.25 32.98 16.62
N PRO A 81 15.17 33.60 16.15
CA PRO A 81 14.84 33.58 14.73
C PRO A 81 15.89 34.32 13.91
N PHE A 82 16.08 33.86 12.67
CA PHE A 82 17.03 34.36 11.68
C PHE A 82 18.51 34.29 12.09
N LYS A 83 18.85 33.40 13.02
CA LYS A 83 20.25 33.16 13.40
C LYS A 83 21.07 32.64 12.22
N PHE A 84 20.49 31.86 11.31
CA PHE A 84 21.18 31.40 10.10
C PHE A 84 21.74 32.55 9.24
N ILE A 85 21.07 33.73 9.23
CA ILE A 85 21.55 34.92 8.51
C ILE A 85 22.79 35.49 9.21
N HIS A 86 22.73 35.58 10.53
CA HIS A 86 23.85 36.04 11.34
C HIS A 86 25.06 35.13 11.22
N ASP A 87 24.83 33.81 11.24
CA ASP A 87 25.87 32.80 11.08
C ASP A 87 26.48 32.85 9.68
N PHE A 88 25.66 33.05 8.64
CA PHE A 88 26.15 33.32 7.29
C PHE A 88 27.05 34.57 7.24
N LEU A 89 26.59 35.71 7.76
CA LEU A 89 27.34 36.97 7.73
C LEU A 89 28.65 36.92 8.50
N ARG A 90 28.73 36.13 9.58
CA ARG A 90 29.93 36.02 10.41
C ARG A 90 30.93 34.98 9.95
N HIS A 91 30.45 33.87 9.37
CA HIS A 91 31.28 32.68 9.14
C HIS A 91 31.46 32.35 7.65
N THR A 92 30.85 33.11 6.74
CA THR A 92 31.09 32.91 5.32
C THR A 92 32.48 33.38 4.88
N VAL A 93 33.07 32.68 3.91
CA VAL A 93 34.28 33.11 3.20
C VAL A 93 33.95 34.02 2.00
N LEU A 94 32.67 34.31 1.75
CA LEU A 94 32.24 35.11 0.61
C LEU A 94 32.75 36.55 0.73
N ILE A 95 33.49 36.99 -0.28
CA ILE A 95 33.90 38.39 -0.45
C ILE A 95 33.20 38.93 -1.71
N TRP A 96 32.28 39.88 -1.53
CA TRP A 96 31.43 40.42 -2.61
C TRP A 96 32.20 40.94 -3.83
N ASN A 97 33.41 41.47 -3.62
CA ASN A 97 34.23 42.04 -4.68
C ASN A 97 35.22 41.04 -5.30
N ASP A 98 35.23 39.78 -4.83
CA ASP A 98 36.13 38.74 -5.31
C ASP A 98 35.34 37.48 -5.72
N PRO A 99 35.01 37.34 -7.02
CA PRO A 99 34.30 36.18 -7.55
C PRO A 99 34.99 34.85 -7.29
N SER A 100 36.31 34.82 -7.04
CA SER A 100 37.04 33.58 -6.77
C SER A 100 36.57 32.91 -5.46
N THR A 101 35.99 33.68 -4.54
CA THR A 101 35.48 33.20 -3.24
C THR A 101 34.11 32.53 -3.34
N TYR A 102 33.37 32.73 -4.44
CA TYR A 102 31.94 32.37 -4.52
C TYR A 102 31.74 30.86 -4.49
N LEU A 103 32.55 30.12 -5.25
CA LEU A 103 32.43 28.66 -5.31
C LEU A 103 32.78 28.02 -3.96
N ALA A 104 33.80 28.54 -3.28
CA ALA A 104 34.15 28.10 -1.93
C ALA A 104 33.01 28.40 -0.94
N ALA A 105 32.46 29.62 -0.95
CA ALA A 105 31.34 30.00 -0.10
C ALA A 105 30.10 29.11 -0.28
N LEU A 106 29.75 28.76 -1.52
CA LEU A 106 28.61 27.89 -1.83
C LEU A 106 28.74 26.47 -1.29
N THR A 107 29.94 26.03 -0.92
CA THR A 107 30.18 24.70 -0.34
C THR A 107 30.19 24.70 1.20
N GLN A 108 30.06 25.87 1.84
CA GLN A 108 30.06 25.97 3.29
C GLN A 108 28.73 25.54 3.90
N ALA A 109 28.78 24.93 5.08
CA ALA A 109 27.59 24.50 5.82
C ALA A 109 26.62 25.66 6.11
N VAL A 110 27.14 26.85 6.43
CA VAL A 110 26.33 28.06 6.68
C VAL A 110 25.51 28.52 5.48
N VAL A 111 25.85 28.06 4.27
CA VAL A 111 25.07 28.29 3.04
C VAL A 111 24.22 27.07 2.70
N LEU A 112 24.82 25.88 2.75
CA LEU A 112 24.17 24.65 2.32
C LEU A 112 23.03 24.22 3.25
N GLN A 113 23.16 24.37 4.57
CA GLN A 113 22.14 23.92 5.53
C GLN A 113 20.80 24.64 5.29
N PRO A 114 20.73 26.00 5.24
CA PRO A 114 19.46 26.67 4.97
C PRO A 114 18.84 26.31 3.62
N ILE A 115 19.69 26.17 2.59
CA ILE A 115 19.24 25.77 1.25
C ILE A 115 18.66 24.35 1.28
N PHE A 116 19.34 23.40 1.91
CA PHE A 116 18.87 22.01 1.95
C PHE A 116 17.60 21.84 2.78
N ASN A 117 17.42 22.59 3.86
CA ASN A 117 16.16 22.60 4.61
C ASN A 117 14.98 23.04 3.73
N VAL A 118 15.14 24.13 2.98
CA VAL A 118 14.13 24.58 2.00
C VAL A 118 13.90 23.48 0.93
N LEU A 119 14.97 22.99 0.30
CA LEU A 119 14.87 21.99 -0.78
C LEU A 119 14.21 20.68 -0.32
N LEU A 120 14.48 20.26 0.91
CA LEU A 120 13.96 19.02 1.49
C LEU A 120 12.43 19.01 1.53
N VAL A 121 11.79 20.16 1.77
CA VAL A 121 10.33 20.26 1.97
C VAL A 121 9.59 20.75 0.73
N ILE A 122 10.30 21.19 -0.33
CA ILE A 122 9.68 21.54 -1.63
C ILE A 122 8.78 20.42 -2.16
N PRO A 123 9.22 19.15 -2.26
CA PRO A 123 8.36 18.09 -2.77
C PRO A 123 7.07 17.93 -1.97
N PHE A 124 7.13 18.07 -0.64
CA PHE A 124 5.95 18.01 0.22
C PHE A 124 4.91 19.06 -0.17
N GLY A 125 5.32 20.32 -0.35
CA GLY A 125 4.44 21.40 -0.82
C GLY A 125 3.80 21.12 -2.18
N ILE A 126 4.58 20.54 -3.11
CA ILE A 126 4.08 20.10 -4.42
C ILE A 126 2.99 19.04 -4.25
N TYR A 127 3.24 17.98 -3.46
CA TYR A 127 2.26 16.90 -3.23
C TYR A 127 0.98 17.42 -2.56
N LEU A 128 1.09 18.31 -1.56
CA LEU A 128 -0.06 18.88 -0.87
C LEU A 128 -0.96 19.68 -1.82
N ARG A 129 -0.38 20.50 -2.70
CA ARG A 129 -1.14 21.26 -3.70
C ARG A 129 -1.70 20.36 -4.81
N TYR A 130 -0.87 19.49 -5.39
CA TYR A 130 -1.22 18.68 -6.56
C TYR A 130 -2.16 17.53 -6.20
N TYR A 131 -1.75 16.65 -5.27
CA TYR A 131 -2.49 15.43 -4.97
C TYR A 131 -3.62 15.67 -3.95
N PHE A 132 -3.32 16.35 -2.85
CA PHE A 132 -4.27 16.58 -1.76
C PHE A 132 -5.18 17.80 -1.97
N ARG A 133 -4.82 18.69 -2.90
CA ARG A 133 -5.54 19.95 -3.20
C ARG A 133 -5.71 20.85 -1.98
N TYR A 134 -4.69 20.92 -1.15
CA TYR A 134 -4.69 21.80 0.00
C TYR A 134 -4.46 23.25 -0.44
N PRO A 135 -5.23 24.23 0.10
CA PRO A 135 -4.96 25.64 -0.12
C PRO A 135 -3.66 26.06 0.57
N PHE A 136 -3.15 27.24 0.21
CA PHE A 136 -1.88 27.79 0.71
C PHE A 136 -1.71 27.64 2.23
N TRP A 137 -2.70 28.08 3.02
CA TRP A 137 -2.59 28.05 4.49
C TRP A 137 -2.47 26.62 5.05
N LYS A 138 -3.16 25.63 4.46
CA LYS A 138 -3.01 24.24 4.88
C LYS A 138 -1.62 23.72 4.52
N THR A 139 -1.12 24.07 3.34
CA THR A 139 0.23 23.66 2.93
C THR A 139 1.28 24.23 3.87
N ALA A 140 1.22 25.53 4.19
CA ALA A 140 2.10 26.14 5.17
C ALA A 140 1.99 25.47 6.56
N LEU A 141 0.77 25.26 7.05
CA LEU A 141 0.53 24.60 8.33
C LEU A 141 1.10 23.17 8.37
N PHE A 142 0.83 22.34 7.37
CA PHE A 142 1.32 20.97 7.34
C PHE A 142 2.84 20.89 7.14
N SER A 143 3.44 21.84 6.42
CA SER A 143 4.91 21.95 6.30
C SER A 143 5.55 22.34 7.63
N PHE A 144 4.94 23.28 8.35
CA PHE A 144 5.35 23.60 9.72
C PHE A 144 5.23 22.39 10.65
N LEU A 145 4.10 21.67 10.62
CA LEU A 145 3.90 20.47 11.42
C LEU A 145 4.88 19.34 11.07
N LEU A 146 5.23 19.18 9.79
CA LEU A 146 6.25 18.23 9.37
C LEU A 146 7.62 18.60 9.93
N SER A 147 7.99 19.88 9.85
CA SER A 147 9.24 20.36 10.42
C SER A 147 9.26 20.19 11.95
N LEU A 148 8.16 20.54 12.62
CA LEU A 148 8.03 20.38 14.06
C LEU A 148 8.13 18.91 14.48
N PHE A 149 7.57 17.99 13.70
CA PHE A 149 7.72 16.56 13.92
C PHE A 149 9.21 16.13 13.86
N PHE A 150 9.98 16.68 12.92
CA PHE A 150 11.41 16.39 12.81
C PHE A 150 12.18 16.92 14.02
N GLU A 151 11.98 18.18 14.38
CA GLU A 151 12.66 18.82 15.51
C GLU A 151 12.31 18.13 16.85
N ILE A 152 11.03 17.76 17.06
CA ILE A 152 10.61 17.02 18.26
C ILE A 152 11.27 15.64 18.30
N THR A 153 11.36 14.94 17.17
CA THR A 153 11.99 13.62 17.10
C THR A 153 13.46 13.70 17.53
N GLN A 154 14.18 14.74 17.11
CA GLN A 154 15.58 14.95 17.49
C GLN A 154 15.75 15.41 18.93
N LEU A 155 14.94 16.39 19.37
CA LEU A 155 14.97 16.94 20.73
C LEU A 155 14.70 15.86 21.79
N THR A 156 13.82 14.91 21.47
CA THR A 156 13.47 13.81 22.38
C THR A 156 14.42 12.62 22.30
N GLY A 157 15.50 12.69 21.49
CA GLY A 157 16.40 11.55 21.31
C GLY A 157 15.67 10.33 20.72
N ILE A 158 14.82 10.55 19.72
CA ILE A 158 13.92 9.53 19.14
C ILE A 158 12.98 8.98 20.20
N TYR A 159 12.23 9.88 20.85
CA TYR A 159 11.21 9.51 21.84
C TYR A 159 11.76 8.66 23.01
N GLY A 160 12.99 8.99 23.45
CA GLY A 160 13.64 8.34 24.59
C GLY A 160 14.50 7.11 24.26
N ILE A 161 14.77 6.82 22.98
CA ILE A 161 15.76 5.80 22.61
C ILE A 161 17.18 6.25 23.01
N TYR A 162 17.48 7.54 22.84
CA TYR A 162 18.72 8.17 23.30
C TYR A 162 18.52 8.89 24.64
N PRO A 163 19.55 8.94 25.50
CA PRO A 163 19.45 9.57 26.81
C PRO A 163 19.27 11.10 26.73
N HIS A 164 19.76 11.73 25.65
CA HIS A 164 19.65 13.16 25.40
C HIS A 164 19.37 13.44 23.92
N ALA A 165 19.01 14.69 23.63
CA ALA A 165 18.99 15.21 22.26
C ALA A 165 20.39 15.12 21.64
N TYR A 166 20.50 14.47 20.49
CA TYR A 166 21.78 14.37 19.76
C TYR A 166 21.89 15.34 18.58
N ARG A 167 20.81 16.08 18.30
CA ARG A 167 20.78 17.25 17.41
C ARG A 167 20.03 18.37 18.13
N LEU A 168 20.40 19.60 17.79
CA LEU A 168 19.86 20.81 18.40
C LEU A 168 18.52 21.16 17.75
N PHE A 169 17.51 21.42 18.57
CA PHE A 169 16.24 21.95 18.12
C PHE A 169 16.44 23.40 17.64
N ASP A 170 16.15 23.67 16.37
CA ASP A 170 16.40 24.98 15.76
C ASP A 170 15.10 25.61 15.22
N VAL A 171 14.78 26.83 15.67
CA VAL A 171 13.60 27.55 15.16
C VAL A 171 13.76 27.96 13.70
N ASP A 172 15.00 28.19 13.23
CA ASP A 172 15.26 28.51 11.84
C ASP A 172 14.99 27.32 10.93
N ASP A 173 15.24 26.09 11.40
CA ASP A 173 14.91 24.88 10.65
C ASP A 173 13.39 24.77 10.45
N LEU A 174 12.58 25.11 11.46
CA LEU A 174 11.12 25.22 11.31
C LEU A 174 10.71 26.24 10.24
N MET A 175 11.35 27.41 10.25
CA MET A 175 11.04 28.50 9.31
C MET A 175 11.43 28.14 7.88
N LEU A 176 12.64 27.59 7.68
CA LEU A 176 13.20 27.24 6.37
C LEU A 176 12.48 26.04 5.75
N ASN A 177 12.16 25.02 6.54
CA ASN A 177 11.35 23.88 6.08
C ASN A 177 9.93 24.33 5.70
N THR A 178 9.32 25.21 6.49
CA THR A 178 8.01 25.80 6.17
C THR A 178 8.07 26.61 4.87
N LEU A 179 9.13 27.40 4.68
CA LEU A 179 9.40 28.13 3.44
C LEU A 179 9.55 27.16 2.26
N GLY A 180 10.25 26.04 2.42
CA GLY A 180 10.34 24.97 1.44
C GLY A 180 8.97 24.48 0.99
N GLY A 181 8.06 24.23 1.93
CA GLY A 181 6.67 23.90 1.66
C GLY A 181 5.91 24.96 0.87
N ILE A 182 6.10 26.23 1.21
CA ILE A 182 5.50 27.38 0.51
C ILE A 182 6.04 27.50 -0.92
N VAL A 183 7.36 27.37 -1.11
CA VAL A 183 8.00 27.37 -2.43
C VAL A 183 7.46 26.21 -3.26
N GLY A 184 7.41 25.01 -2.68
CA GLY A 184 6.81 23.82 -3.30
C GLY A 184 5.36 24.05 -3.73
N PHE A 185 4.56 24.68 -2.88
CA PHE A 185 3.20 25.10 -3.23
C PHE A 185 3.21 26.04 -4.44
N ALA A 186 4.04 27.08 -4.43
CA ALA A 186 4.10 28.10 -5.48
C ALA A 186 4.47 27.50 -6.85
N ILE A 187 5.46 26.59 -6.89
CA ILE A 187 5.95 25.99 -8.14
C ILE A 187 5.15 24.78 -8.62
N ALA A 188 4.31 24.18 -7.78
CA ALA A 188 3.54 22.98 -8.16
C ALA A 188 2.77 23.10 -9.50
N PRO A 189 2.16 24.26 -9.88
CA PRO A 189 1.50 24.45 -11.17
C PRO A 189 2.39 24.13 -12.38
N LEU A 190 3.70 24.39 -12.29
CA LEU A 190 4.66 24.09 -13.36
C LEU A 190 4.73 22.59 -13.65
N PHE A 191 4.52 21.75 -12.64
CA PHE A 191 4.52 20.29 -12.76
C PHE A 191 3.12 19.72 -13.05
N THR A 192 2.05 20.47 -12.78
CA THR A 192 0.68 20.00 -13.02
C THR A 192 0.30 19.87 -14.50
N SER A 193 1.04 20.53 -15.41
CA SER A 193 0.88 20.35 -16.86
C SER A 193 1.43 19.01 -17.36
N LEU A 194 2.45 18.47 -16.67
CA LEU A 194 3.11 17.21 -17.03
C LEU A 194 2.42 15.98 -16.42
N LEU A 195 1.71 16.16 -15.30
CA LEU A 195 1.07 15.07 -14.56
C LEU A 195 -0.45 15.06 -14.79
N PRO A 196 -1.07 13.91 -15.08
CA PRO A 196 -2.52 13.79 -15.23
C PRO A 196 -3.29 14.34 -14.03
N SER A 197 -4.39 15.03 -14.29
CA SER A 197 -5.21 15.59 -13.21
C SER A 197 -5.85 14.49 -12.37
N ARG A 198 -6.03 14.76 -11.08
CA ARG A 198 -6.73 13.84 -10.16
C ARG A 198 -8.14 13.47 -10.64
N THR A 199 -8.86 14.40 -11.27
CA THR A 199 -10.20 14.16 -11.81
C THR A 199 -10.17 13.14 -12.95
N LYS A 200 -9.24 13.28 -13.89
CA LYS A 200 -9.03 12.28 -14.96
C LYS A 200 -8.68 10.91 -14.39
N MET A 201 -7.84 10.84 -13.36
CA MET A 201 -7.54 9.58 -12.67
C MET A 201 -8.78 8.97 -12.01
N ASP A 202 -9.61 9.77 -11.34
CA ASP A 202 -10.87 9.32 -10.73
C ASP A 202 -11.83 8.73 -11.78
N GLU A 203 -12.00 9.42 -12.92
CA GLU A 203 -12.87 8.99 -14.03
C GLU A 203 -12.39 7.68 -14.69
N MET A 204 -11.09 7.57 -15.00
CA MET A 204 -10.53 6.33 -15.55
C MET A 204 -10.71 5.15 -14.59
N THR A 205 -10.55 5.40 -13.28
CA THR A 205 -10.75 4.38 -12.24
C THR A 205 -12.20 3.92 -12.19
N TYR A 206 -13.15 4.83 -12.37
CA TYR A 206 -14.57 4.51 -12.37
C TYR A 206 -14.95 3.57 -13.52
N ILE A 207 -14.50 3.88 -14.75
CA ILE A 207 -14.78 3.04 -15.94
C ILE A 207 -14.24 1.62 -15.72
N GLN A 208 -13.01 1.51 -15.20
CA GLN A 208 -12.37 0.23 -14.90
C GLN A 208 -13.02 -0.49 -13.70
N GLY A 209 -13.53 0.25 -12.71
CA GLY A 209 -14.16 -0.27 -11.49
C GLY A 209 -15.49 -0.99 -11.69
N LYS A 210 -16.08 -0.92 -12.90
CA LYS A 210 -17.25 -1.72 -13.32
C LYS A 210 -16.89 -3.20 -13.43
N GLN A 211 -15.68 -3.53 -13.87
CA GLN A 211 -15.19 -4.90 -13.97
C GLN A 211 -14.34 -5.28 -12.76
N VAL A 212 -14.55 -6.49 -12.23
CA VAL A 212 -13.80 -6.96 -11.05
C VAL A 212 -12.46 -7.55 -11.51
N SER A 213 -11.36 -6.84 -11.24
CA SER A 213 -10.00 -7.31 -11.52
C SER A 213 -9.59 -8.49 -10.63
N TYR A 214 -8.63 -9.30 -11.10
CA TYR A 214 -8.09 -10.41 -10.31
C TYR A 214 -7.41 -9.94 -9.03
N LEU A 215 -6.70 -8.80 -9.06
CA LEU A 215 -6.11 -8.22 -7.86
C LEU A 215 -7.19 -7.91 -6.79
N ARG A 216 -8.36 -7.38 -7.19
CA ARG A 216 -9.48 -7.15 -6.28
C ARG A 216 -10.03 -8.46 -5.70
N ARG A 217 -10.11 -9.52 -6.51
CA ARG A 217 -10.55 -10.85 -6.07
C ARG A 217 -9.53 -11.48 -5.11
N PHE A 218 -8.25 -11.31 -5.40
CA PHE A 218 -7.13 -11.81 -4.60
C PHE A 218 -7.07 -11.11 -3.24
N ILE A 219 -7.22 -9.79 -3.19
CA ILE A 219 -7.32 -9.06 -1.92
C ILE A 219 -8.53 -9.55 -1.09
N ALA A 220 -9.69 -9.75 -1.71
CA ALA A 220 -10.84 -10.32 -1.01
C ALA A 220 -10.55 -11.71 -0.46
N PHE A 221 -9.86 -12.56 -1.24
CA PHE A 221 -9.45 -13.91 -0.85
C PHE A 221 -8.48 -13.87 0.34
N LEU A 222 -7.44 -13.04 0.31
CA LEU A 222 -6.49 -12.87 1.41
C LEU A 222 -7.19 -12.44 2.70
N VAL A 223 -8.07 -11.44 2.61
CA VAL A 223 -8.86 -10.97 3.77
C VAL A 223 -9.80 -12.06 4.28
N ASP A 224 -10.46 -12.79 3.39
CA ASP A 224 -11.36 -13.89 3.78
C ASP A 224 -10.62 -14.99 4.55
N TRP A 225 -9.44 -15.40 4.08
CA TRP A 225 -8.63 -16.43 4.74
C TRP A 225 -8.02 -15.94 6.05
N PHE A 226 -7.53 -14.70 6.09
CA PHE A 226 -7.06 -14.09 7.34
C PHE A 226 -8.17 -14.04 8.41
N LEU A 227 -9.39 -13.64 8.02
CA LEU A 227 -10.52 -13.62 8.94
C LEU A 227 -10.91 -15.03 9.41
N LEU A 228 -10.84 -16.03 8.52
CA LEU A 228 -11.12 -17.42 8.86
C LEU A 228 -10.08 -17.97 9.85
N GLU A 229 -8.81 -17.64 9.65
CA GLU A 229 -7.72 -17.95 10.59
C GLU A 229 -7.97 -17.31 11.96
N VAL A 230 -8.28 -16.00 12.02
CA VAL A 230 -8.61 -15.30 13.28
C VAL A 230 -9.84 -15.90 13.96
N ILE A 231 -10.91 -16.18 13.22
CA ILE A 231 -12.14 -16.77 13.76
C ILE A 231 -11.85 -18.15 14.33
N THR A 232 -11.15 -19.02 13.59
CA THR A 232 -10.82 -20.37 14.07
C THR A 232 -9.85 -20.34 15.25
N ALA A 233 -8.90 -19.40 15.28
CA ALA A 233 -8.02 -19.17 16.42
C ALA A 233 -8.78 -18.79 17.70
N ILE A 234 -9.74 -17.86 17.59
CA ILE A 234 -10.60 -17.46 18.71
C ILE A 234 -11.45 -18.64 19.17
N LEU A 235 -12.12 -19.34 18.25
CA LEU A 235 -12.96 -20.51 18.58
C LEU A 235 -12.16 -21.64 19.23
N GLY A 236 -10.93 -21.86 18.79
CA GLY A 236 -10.00 -22.81 19.39
C GLY A 236 -9.55 -22.38 20.79
N ALA A 237 -9.26 -21.08 20.99
CA ALA A 237 -8.89 -20.53 22.29
C ALA A 237 -10.01 -20.64 23.33
N VAL A 238 -11.28 -20.54 22.92
CA VAL A 238 -12.44 -20.73 23.80
C VAL A 238 -12.94 -22.19 23.87
N HIS A 239 -12.15 -23.14 23.36
CA HIS A 239 -12.45 -24.58 23.38
C HIS A 239 -13.74 -25.01 22.66
N LEU A 240 -14.23 -24.20 21.71
CA LEU A 240 -15.32 -24.60 20.81
C LEU A 240 -14.84 -25.49 19.66
N LEU A 241 -13.55 -25.41 19.32
CA LEU A 241 -12.88 -26.31 18.37
C LEU A 241 -11.83 -27.15 19.10
N PRO A 242 -11.58 -28.40 18.64
CA PRO A 242 -10.61 -29.30 19.27
C PRO A 242 -9.14 -28.92 18.97
N PHE A 243 -8.89 -27.82 18.27
CA PHE A 243 -7.57 -27.33 17.86
C PHE A 243 -7.49 -25.82 18.04
N LYS A 244 -6.27 -25.31 18.25
CA LYS A 244 -6.04 -23.86 18.36
C LYS A 244 -6.12 -23.17 17.00
N ASN A 245 -5.50 -23.74 15.96
CA ASN A 245 -5.49 -23.17 14.61
C ASN A 245 -5.95 -24.22 13.61
N LEU A 246 -6.67 -23.80 12.56
CA LEU A 246 -7.11 -24.66 11.48
C LEU A 246 -6.06 -24.70 10.37
N GLU A 247 -5.47 -25.87 10.11
CA GLU A 247 -4.47 -26.06 9.06
C GLU A 247 -5.11 -26.32 7.69
N THR A 248 -4.63 -25.63 6.66
CA THR A 248 -5.19 -25.70 5.29
C THR A 248 -4.87 -27.00 4.56
N ASN A 249 -3.88 -27.76 5.04
CA ASN A 249 -3.56 -29.11 4.56
C ASN A 249 -4.38 -30.21 5.26
N GLY A 250 -5.33 -29.85 6.14
CA GLY A 250 -6.19 -30.78 6.89
C GLY A 250 -5.62 -31.24 8.24
N GLY A 251 -4.48 -30.69 8.68
CA GLY A 251 -3.83 -31.02 9.95
C GLY A 251 -3.11 -32.37 9.93
N ALA A 252 -2.29 -32.63 10.94
CA ALA A 252 -1.62 -33.92 11.11
C ALA A 252 -2.61 -35.09 10.98
N ARG A 253 -2.27 -36.04 10.09
CA ARG A 253 -3.09 -37.24 9.79
C ARG A 253 -4.55 -36.92 9.41
N PHE A 254 -4.79 -35.77 8.77
CA PHE A 254 -6.13 -35.31 8.34
C PHE A 254 -7.16 -35.15 9.47
N THR A 255 -6.70 -35.01 10.72
CA THR A 255 -7.57 -34.88 11.90
C THR A 255 -8.52 -33.68 11.82
N GLN A 256 -8.14 -32.64 11.09
CA GLN A 256 -8.91 -31.41 10.93
C GLN A 256 -9.69 -31.36 9.60
N LEU A 257 -9.61 -32.39 8.75
CA LEU A 257 -10.17 -32.36 7.39
C LEU A 257 -11.69 -32.06 7.37
N TRP A 258 -12.47 -32.75 8.21
CA TRP A 258 -13.92 -32.52 8.30
C TRP A 258 -14.25 -31.13 8.82
N TRP A 259 -13.44 -30.60 9.73
CA TRP A 259 -13.57 -29.22 10.22
C TRP A 259 -13.25 -28.19 9.14
N LEU A 260 -12.18 -28.42 8.35
CA LEU A 260 -11.84 -27.58 7.21
C LEU A 260 -12.97 -27.55 6.18
N VAL A 261 -13.51 -28.72 5.82
CA VAL A 261 -14.67 -28.83 4.92
C VAL A 261 -15.89 -28.10 5.51
N LEU A 262 -16.19 -28.27 6.79
CA LEU A 262 -17.32 -27.61 7.43
C LEU A 262 -17.14 -26.09 7.44
N VAL A 263 -16.00 -25.57 7.87
CA VAL A 263 -15.75 -24.13 7.96
C VAL A 263 -15.75 -23.48 6.58
N VAL A 264 -15.13 -24.11 5.57
CA VAL A 264 -15.17 -23.62 4.19
C VAL A 264 -16.61 -23.62 3.64
N PHE A 265 -17.41 -24.65 3.92
CA PHE A 265 -18.82 -24.69 3.53
C PHE A 265 -19.60 -23.55 4.18
N LEU A 266 -19.49 -23.39 5.50
CA LEU A 266 -20.19 -22.36 6.26
C LEU A 266 -19.80 -20.95 5.77
N TYR A 267 -18.50 -20.69 5.58
CA TYR A 267 -17.99 -19.37 5.26
C TYR A 267 -18.11 -18.99 3.78
N PHE A 268 -17.78 -19.88 2.84
CA PHE A 268 -17.74 -19.56 1.40
C PHE A 268 -19.01 -19.95 0.64
N MET A 269 -19.86 -20.82 1.21
CA MET A 269 -21.08 -21.28 0.54
C MET A 269 -22.35 -20.82 1.25
N LEU A 270 -22.45 -21.08 2.56
CA LEU A 270 -23.66 -20.78 3.32
C LEU A 270 -23.79 -19.28 3.62
N LEU A 271 -22.73 -18.64 4.14
CA LEU A 271 -22.75 -17.19 4.43
C LEU A 271 -23.08 -16.35 3.18
N PRO A 272 -22.43 -16.54 2.00
CA PRO A 272 -22.76 -15.81 0.78
C PRO A 272 -24.19 -16.04 0.28
N ARG A 273 -24.83 -17.16 0.62
CA ARG A 273 -26.23 -17.38 0.29
C ARG A 273 -27.16 -16.40 1.01
N PHE A 274 -26.85 -16.05 2.26
CA PHE A 274 -27.63 -15.11 3.07
C PHE A 274 -27.24 -13.64 2.81
N THR A 275 -25.99 -13.37 2.47
CA THR A 275 -25.49 -12.00 2.20
C THR A 275 -25.57 -11.57 0.73
N LYS A 276 -26.37 -12.28 -0.09
CA LYS A 276 -26.57 -12.00 -1.53
C LYS A 276 -25.26 -12.05 -2.35
N GLY A 277 -24.39 -12.99 -2.01
CA GLY A 277 -23.14 -13.33 -2.69
C GLY A 277 -21.88 -12.72 -2.09
N ARG A 278 -21.90 -12.32 -0.82
CA ARG A 278 -20.80 -11.57 -0.19
C ARG A 278 -20.15 -12.35 0.97
N THR A 279 -18.85 -12.54 0.92
CA THR A 279 -18.03 -12.85 2.11
C THR A 279 -17.55 -11.55 2.74
N LEU A 280 -16.96 -11.58 3.94
CA LEU A 280 -16.49 -10.37 4.61
C LEU A 280 -15.40 -9.65 3.80
N GLY A 281 -14.45 -10.39 3.24
CA GLY A 281 -13.43 -9.85 2.33
C GLY A 281 -14.03 -9.24 1.08
N LYS A 282 -15.05 -9.88 0.49
CA LYS A 282 -15.78 -9.31 -0.66
C LYS A 282 -16.56 -8.03 -0.31
N MET A 283 -17.15 -7.94 0.89
CA MET A 283 -17.78 -6.72 1.38
C MET A 283 -16.78 -5.57 1.48
N LEU A 284 -15.61 -5.87 2.02
CA LEU A 284 -14.55 -4.91 2.27
C LEU A 284 -14.02 -4.28 0.97
N VAL A 285 -13.86 -5.05 -0.10
CA VAL A 285 -13.52 -4.51 -1.43
C VAL A 285 -14.74 -4.25 -2.33
N GLN A 286 -15.97 -4.23 -1.79
CA GLN A 286 -17.21 -3.93 -2.51
C GLN A 286 -17.45 -4.76 -3.79
N ILE A 287 -17.31 -6.08 -3.70
CA ILE A 287 -17.69 -7.02 -4.75
C ILE A 287 -18.71 -8.03 -4.21
N ARG A 288 -19.40 -8.73 -5.12
CA ARG A 288 -20.25 -9.87 -4.79
C ARG A 288 -20.24 -10.91 -5.89
N ILE A 289 -20.70 -12.11 -5.55
CA ILE A 289 -21.04 -13.17 -6.51
C ILE A 289 -22.48 -12.94 -6.98
N LYS A 290 -22.71 -12.99 -8.29
CA LYS A 290 -24.04 -12.94 -8.91
C LYS A 290 -24.22 -14.18 -9.78
N SER A 291 -25.45 -14.67 -9.89
CA SER A 291 -25.80 -15.66 -10.90
C SER A 291 -25.84 -15.02 -12.29
N THR A 292 -25.39 -15.76 -13.32
CA THR A 292 -25.46 -15.32 -14.72
C THR A 292 -26.72 -15.81 -15.44
N ASN A 293 -27.42 -16.81 -14.90
CA ASN A 293 -28.59 -17.44 -15.51
C ASN A 293 -29.87 -17.36 -14.66
N SER A 294 -29.84 -16.65 -13.54
CA SER A 294 -30.99 -16.49 -12.64
C SER A 294 -30.93 -15.14 -11.94
N GLU A 295 -32.09 -14.59 -11.57
CA GLU A 295 -32.13 -13.34 -10.81
C GLU A 295 -31.54 -13.47 -9.40
N ARG A 296 -31.78 -14.64 -8.77
CA ARG A 296 -31.32 -14.96 -7.42
C ARG A 296 -30.18 -15.97 -7.46
N LEU A 297 -29.21 -15.77 -6.58
CA LEU A 297 -28.07 -16.67 -6.40
C LEU A 297 -28.51 -17.90 -5.58
N LYS A 298 -28.40 -19.09 -6.18
CA LYS A 298 -28.81 -20.36 -5.55
C LYS A 298 -27.64 -20.97 -4.76
N LEU A 299 -27.94 -21.70 -3.68
CA LEU A 299 -26.91 -22.39 -2.89
C LEU A 299 -26.15 -23.41 -3.73
N ARG A 300 -26.84 -24.17 -4.59
CA ARG A 300 -26.21 -25.11 -5.54
C ARG A 300 -25.12 -24.47 -6.39
N GLN A 301 -25.32 -23.23 -6.84
CA GLN A 301 -24.30 -22.52 -7.63
C GLN A 301 -23.06 -22.21 -6.78
N LEU A 302 -23.25 -21.77 -5.53
CA LEU A 302 -22.16 -21.53 -4.60
C LEU A 302 -21.43 -22.83 -4.22
N THR A 303 -22.15 -23.93 -4.06
CA THR A 303 -21.56 -25.24 -3.76
C THR A 303 -20.75 -25.77 -4.93
N ILE A 304 -21.26 -25.70 -6.17
CA ILE A 304 -20.48 -26.09 -7.36
C ILE A 304 -19.25 -25.20 -7.52
N ARG A 305 -19.45 -23.87 -7.43
CA ARG A 305 -18.37 -22.87 -7.59
C ARG A 305 -17.23 -23.10 -6.60
N ASN A 306 -17.56 -23.11 -5.32
CA ASN A 306 -16.56 -23.16 -4.25
C ASN A 306 -16.12 -24.60 -3.97
N GLY A 307 -16.93 -25.61 -4.26
CA GLY A 307 -16.53 -27.02 -4.18
C GLY A 307 -15.46 -27.36 -5.22
N LEU A 308 -15.65 -26.92 -6.47
CA LEU A 308 -14.61 -27.06 -7.50
C LEU A 308 -13.32 -26.33 -7.11
N LEU A 309 -13.43 -25.11 -6.55
CA LEU A 309 -12.26 -24.34 -6.14
C LEU A 309 -11.55 -24.97 -4.91
N TYR A 310 -12.26 -25.16 -3.80
CA TYR A 310 -11.65 -25.56 -2.52
C TYR A 310 -11.49 -27.07 -2.37
N TYR A 311 -12.51 -27.86 -2.69
CA TYR A 311 -12.51 -29.31 -2.42
C TYR A 311 -11.92 -30.14 -3.55
N VAL A 312 -11.78 -29.57 -4.75
CA VAL A 312 -11.16 -30.25 -5.89
C VAL A 312 -9.81 -29.60 -6.19
N THR A 313 -9.79 -28.38 -6.74
CA THR A 313 -8.54 -27.77 -7.22
C THR A 313 -7.54 -27.52 -6.11
N LEU A 314 -7.93 -26.81 -5.04
CA LEU A 314 -6.99 -26.53 -3.94
C LEU A 314 -6.67 -27.78 -3.12
N ALA A 315 -7.61 -28.73 -2.96
CA ALA A 315 -7.32 -30.00 -2.30
C ALA A 315 -6.24 -30.81 -3.04
N ILE A 316 -6.34 -30.96 -4.38
CA ILE A 316 -5.32 -31.65 -5.19
C ILE A 316 -3.95 -30.97 -5.08
N ILE A 317 -3.92 -29.64 -4.98
CA ILE A 317 -2.67 -28.87 -4.88
C ILE A 317 -2.06 -28.96 -3.47
N LEU A 318 -2.87 -28.84 -2.42
CA LEU A 318 -2.39 -28.64 -1.04
C LEU A 318 -2.28 -29.93 -0.24
N PHE A 319 -3.17 -30.91 -0.43
CA PHE A 319 -3.14 -32.14 0.37
C PHE A 319 -1.84 -32.94 0.24
N PRO A 320 -1.17 -33.03 -0.93
CA PRO A 320 0.14 -33.66 -1.05
C PRO A 320 1.21 -33.12 -0.08
N GLN A 321 1.02 -31.91 0.46
CA GLN A 321 1.93 -31.27 1.42
C GLN A 321 1.65 -31.70 2.87
N ASN A 322 0.63 -32.54 3.13
CA ASN A 322 0.34 -33.04 4.46
C ASN A 322 1.44 -34.00 4.94
N PRO A 323 1.95 -33.87 6.18
CA PRO A 323 2.97 -34.77 6.74
C PRO A 323 2.62 -36.25 6.67
N PHE A 324 1.32 -36.60 6.69
CA PHE A 324 0.85 -37.98 6.54
C PHE A 324 1.44 -38.67 5.30
N PHE A 325 1.50 -37.98 4.15
CA PHE A 325 2.04 -38.57 2.94
C PHE A 325 3.55 -38.75 3.00
N VAL A 326 4.26 -37.83 3.65
CA VAL A 326 5.72 -37.93 3.87
C VAL A 326 6.05 -39.14 4.73
N ASP A 327 5.26 -39.35 5.79
CA ASP A 327 5.52 -40.37 6.80
C ASP A 327 5.11 -41.80 6.37
N HIS A 328 4.15 -41.93 5.44
CA HIS A 328 3.51 -43.23 5.13
C HIS A 328 3.65 -43.69 3.68
N LEU A 329 4.09 -42.84 2.75
CA LEU A 329 4.31 -43.24 1.35
C LEU A 329 5.77 -43.58 1.10
N SER A 330 6.01 -44.52 0.18
CA SER A 330 7.36 -44.70 -0.38
C SER A 330 7.80 -43.41 -1.11
N PRO A 331 9.10 -43.12 -1.20
CA PRO A 331 9.59 -41.90 -1.86
C PRO A 331 9.03 -41.71 -3.28
N VAL A 332 8.89 -42.80 -4.06
CA VAL A 332 8.34 -42.76 -5.41
C VAL A 332 6.87 -42.37 -5.43
N LEU A 333 6.05 -42.94 -4.52
CA LEU A 333 4.62 -42.61 -4.42
C LEU A 333 4.42 -41.18 -3.91
N PHE A 334 5.21 -40.75 -2.92
CA PHE A 334 5.18 -39.37 -2.43
C PHE A 334 5.47 -38.36 -3.54
N LEU A 335 6.57 -38.56 -4.29
CA LEU A 335 6.93 -37.71 -5.42
C LEU A 335 5.87 -37.72 -6.53
N THR A 336 5.20 -38.85 -6.74
CA THR A 336 4.11 -38.96 -7.72
C THR A 336 2.90 -38.11 -7.32
N VAL A 337 2.46 -38.21 -6.07
CA VAL A 337 1.33 -37.41 -5.54
C VAL A 337 1.66 -35.92 -5.52
N LEU A 338 2.88 -35.57 -5.11
CA LEU A 338 3.38 -34.19 -5.18
C LEU A 338 3.45 -33.67 -6.62
N GLY A 339 3.91 -34.50 -7.56
CA GLY A 339 3.95 -34.19 -8.99
C GLY A 339 2.56 -33.94 -9.58
N ILE A 340 1.56 -34.74 -9.21
CA ILE A 340 0.16 -34.50 -9.60
C ILE A 340 -0.33 -33.15 -9.07
N GLY A 341 -0.06 -32.84 -7.80
CA GLY A 341 -0.40 -31.54 -7.21
C GLY A 341 0.27 -30.36 -7.92
N PHE A 342 1.55 -30.52 -8.28
CA PHE A 342 2.30 -29.52 -9.05
C PHE A 342 1.72 -29.31 -10.45
N VAL A 343 1.44 -30.39 -11.19
CA VAL A 343 0.82 -30.31 -12.53
C VAL A 343 -0.55 -29.63 -12.45
N ALA A 344 -1.39 -30.00 -11.48
CA ALA A 344 -2.69 -29.37 -11.27
C ALA A 344 -2.56 -27.87 -10.95
N GLY A 345 -1.59 -27.51 -10.10
CA GLY A 345 -1.28 -26.11 -9.79
C GLY A 345 -0.81 -25.33 -11.01
N PHE A 346 0.05 -25.92 -11.84
CA PHE A 346 0.55 -25.32 -13.07
C PHE A 346 -0.57 -25.15 -14.11
N MET A 347 -1.44 -26.14 -14.29
CA MET A 347 -2.61 -26.02 -15.16
C MET A 347 -3.57 -24.93 -14.69
N PHE A 348 -3.82 -24.84 -13.38
CA PHE A 348 -4.64 -23.77 -12.82
C PHE A 348 -4.00 -22.39 -13.02
N PHE A 349 -2.67 -22.29 -12.89
CA PHE A 349 -1.91 -21.07 -13.16
C PHE A 349 -2.01 -20.65 -14.64
N ILE A 350 -1.82 -21.56 -15.58
CA ILE A 350 -2.02 -21.30 -17.02
C ILE A 350 -3.45 -20.80 -17.27
N HIS A 351 -4.45 -21.49 -16.72
CA HIS A 351 -5.85 -21.09 -16.86
C HIS A 351 -6.09 -19.68 -16.30
N PHE A 352 -5.50 -19.36 -15.16
CA PHE A 352 -5.54 -18.02 -14.58
C PHE A 352 -4.90 -16.98 -15.52
N CYS A 353 -3.70 -17.23 -16.03
CA CYS A 353 -2.99 -16.33 -16.95
C CYS A 353 -3.79 -16.06 -18.23
N ILE A 354 -4.36 -17.10 -18.85
CA ILE A 354 -5.21 -16.95 -20.05
C ILE A 354 -6.41 -16.05 -19.74
N ASN A 355 -7.09 -16.30 -18.61
CA ASN A 355 -8.28 -15.52 -18.26
C ASN A 355 -7.95 -14.13 -17.68
N PHE A 356 -6.69 -13.87 -17.28
CA PHE A 356 -6.22 -12.55 -16.86
C PHE A 356 -6.32 -11.52 -17.98
N PHE A 357 -5.96 -11.94 -19.20
CA PHE A 357 -6.03 -11.12 -20.42
C PHE A 357 -7.39 -11.22 -21.13
N SER A 358 -8.23 -12.20 -20.78
CA SER A 358 -9.58 -12.33 -21.34
C SER A 358 -10.54 -11.21 -20.88
N LYS A 359 -11.53 -10.89 -21.74
CA LYS A 359 -12.58 -9.90 -21.46
C LYS A 359 -13.57 -10.37 -20.39
N ASP A 360 -13.88 -11.66 -20.34
CA ASP A 360 -14.85 -12.24 -19.40
C ASP A 360 -14.27 -12.41 -17.99
N ARG A 361 -12.94 -12.58 -17.87
CA ARG A 361 -12.21 -12.84 -16.61
C ARG A 361 -12.88 -13.90 -15.74
N GLN A 362 -13.51 -14.90 -16.36
CA GLN A 362 -14.24 -15.95 -15.66
C GLN A 362 -13.40 -17.23 -15.58
N LEU A 363 -13.17 -17.72 -14.37
CA LEU A 363 -12.47 -19.00 -14.19
C LEU A 363 -13.41 -20.18 -14.44
N PHE A 364 -12.86 -21.39 -14.66
CA PHE A 364 -13.64 -22.56 -15.08
C PHE A 364 -14.78 -22.89 -14.10
N TYR A 365 -14.50 -22.80 -12.78
CA TYR A 365 -15.48 -23.02 -11.73
C TYR A 365 -16.59 -21.96 -11.69
N GLU A 366 -16.33 -20.76 -12.21
CA GLU A 366 -17.34 -19.69 -12.35
C GLU A 366 -18.28 -19.98 -13.54
N LYS A 367 -17.70 -20.42 -14.66
CA LYS A 367 -18.45 -20.83 -15.86
C LYS A 367 -19.37 -22.02 -15.58
N LEU A 368 -18.84 -23.08 -14.96
CA LEU A 368 -19.59 -24.30 -14.62
C LEU A 368 -20.68 -24.07 -13.57
N SER A 369 -20.53 -23.08 -12.70
CA SER A 369 -21.55 -22.73 -11.70
C SER A 369 -22.55 -21.67 -12.17
N HIS A 370 -22.38 -21.13 -13.38
CA HIS A 370 -23.11 -19.97 -13.88
C HIS A 370 -23.07 -18.78 -12.90
N THR A 371 -21.86 -18.46 -12.42
CA THR A 371 -21.63 -17.33 -11.49
C THR A 371 -20.58 -16.36 -12.01
N ALA A 372 -20.63 -15.12 -11.55
CA ALA A 372 -19.65 -14.10 -11.87
C ALA A 372 -19.39 -13.17 -10.68
N HIS A 373 -18.21 -12.56 -10.65
CA HIS A 373 -17.94 -11.44 -9.76
C HIS A 373 -18.49 -10.14 -10.34
N MET A 374 -19.20 -9.38 -9.50
CA MET A 374 -19.76 -8.08 -9.87
C MET A 374 -19.36 -7.03 -8.84
N SER A 375 -18.93 -5.86 -9.32
CA SER A 375 -18.67 -4.69 -8.49
C SER A 375 -19.98 -4.18 -7.88
N THR A 376 -19.96 -3.84 -6.59
CA THR A 376 -21.09 -3.19 -5.91
C THR A 376 -20.78 -1.73 -5.58
N PHE A 377 -19.67 -1.20 -6.09
CA PHE A 377 -19.34 0.22 -5.96
C PHE A 377 -20.40 1.06 -6.67
N LYS A 378 -20.92 2.06 -5.98
CA LYS A 378 -21.78 3.10 -6.55
C LYS A 378 -21.02 4.42 -6.45
N PRO A 379 -20.82 5.16 -7.55
CA PRO A 379 -20.18 6.46 -7.46
C PRO A 379 -21.07 7.37 -6.59
N LYS A 380 -20.45 8.20 -5.74
CA LYS A 380 -21.17 9.36 -5.21
C LYS A 380 -21.55 10.20 -6.43
N LYS A 381 -22.82 10.59 -6.55
CA LYS A 381 -23.26 11.63 -7.50
C LYS A 381 -22.55 12.92 -7.11
N ASP A 382 -21.33 13.12 -7.58
CA ASP A 382 -20.64 14.39 -7.48
C ASP A 382 -21.08 15.23 -8.68
N LYS A 383 -21.58 16.44 -8.43
CA LYS A 383 -22.16 17.34 -9.44
C LYS A 383 -21.16 17.79 -10.53
N SER A 384 -19.90 17.38 -10.44
CA SER A 384 -18.82 17.75 -11.35
C SER A 384 -18.44 16.67 -12.37
N VAL A 385 -19.09 15.49 -12.35
CA VAL A 385 -18.78 14.41 -13.29
C VAL A 385 -19.68 14.57 -14.51
N ASP A 386 -19.15 15.21 -15.55
CA ASP A 386 -19.83 15.31 -16.84
C ASP A 386 -20.03 13.90 -17.43
N HIS A 387 -21.27 13.41 -17.41
CA HIS A 387 -21.61 12.08 -17.90
C HIS A 387 -21.38 11.95 -19.42
N SER A 388 -21.33 13.06 -20.17
CA SER A 388 -21.03 13.04 -21.60
C SER A 388 -19.60 12.57 -21.90
N VAL A 389 -18.63 12.92 -21.05
CA VAL A 389 -17.22 12.50 -21.18
C VAL A 389 -17.06 11.01 -20.84
N ILE A 390 -17.82 10.51 -19.85
CA ILE A 390 -17.84 9.09 -19.48
C ILE A 390 -18.40 8.25 -20.62
N ASP A 391 -19.49 8.69 -21.24
CA ASP A 391 -20.12 7.98 -22.34
C ASP A 391 -19.23 7.99 -23.59
N ALA A 392 -18.56 9.12 -23.89
CA ALA A 392 -17.58 9.21 -24.97
C ALA A 392 -16.35 8.31 -24.75
N LEU A 393 -15.78 8.27 -23.55
CA LEU A 393 -14.64 7.40 -23.22
C LEU A 393 -15.03 5.92 -23.18
N SER A 394 -16.22 5.59 -22.65
CA SER A 394 -16.75 4.23 -22.68
C SER A 394 -17.00 3.75 -24.12
N PHE A 395 -17.49 4.64 -24.99
CA PHE A 395 -17.66 4.37 -26.42
C PHE A 395 -16.32 4.14 -27.13
N LEU A 396 -15.34 5.02 -26.92
CA LEU A 396 -13.99 4.90 -27.50
C LEU A 396 -13.27 3.63 -27.02
N MET A 397 -13.32 3.30 -25.72
CA MET A 397 -12.75 2.05 -25.21
C MET A 397 -13.48 0.82 -25.76
N SER A 398 -14.79 0.89 -26.01
CA SER A 398 -15.53 -0.22 -26.63
C SER A 398 -15.15 -0.43 -28.11
N HIS A 399 -14.74 0.64 -28.81
CA HIS A 399 -14.33 0.59 -30.22
C HIS A 399 -12.88 0.13 -30.40
N PHE A 400 -11.96 0.57 -29.54
CA PHE A 400 -10.57 0.10 -29.57
C PHE A 400 -10.41 -1.39 -29.21
N VAL A 401 -11.36 -1.93 -28.47
CA VAL A 401 -11.38 -3.34 -28.04
C VAL A 401 -12.13 -4.24 -29.04
N ARG A 402 -12.67 -3.68 -30.14
CA ARG A 402 -13.34 -4.40 -31.24
C ARG A 402 -12.45 -4.70 -32.45
N LYS A 403 -11.18 -4.28 -32.44
CA LYS A 403 -10.17 -4.76 -33.39
C LYS A 403 -9.26 -5.78 -32.73
#